data_AF-A0A352RX64-F1
#
_entry.id   AF-A0A352RX64-F1
#
_cell.length_a   1.000
_cell.length_b   1.000
_cell.length_c   1.000
_cell.angle_alpha   90.00
_cell.angle_beta   90.00
_cell.angle_gamma   90.00
#
_symmetry.space_group_name_H-M   'P 1'
#
loop_
_entity.id
_entity.type
_entity.pdbx_description
1 polymer ?
#
loop_
_entity_poly.entity_id
_entity_poly.type
_entity_poly.pdbx_seq_one_letter_code
_entity_poly.pdbx_strand_id
1 'polypeptide(L)'
;MNRRDWLRTLGGAGLALTLPTMSSRVFALPAQADARFLLVFLRGGYDAANVLVPAGSDFYYASRPTIAIKRPVADGASPDPAAALPLSADGWALHPVLGATMLPLWQRQQLAFIPFAGTSDMSRSHFETQDG
;
A
#
# COMPACT_ATOMS: atom_id res chain seq x y z
N MET A 1 57.27 4.64 -7.26
CA MET A 1 56.01 4.71 -6.50
C MET A 1 56.17 5.74 -5.40
N ASN A 2 55.44 6.87 -5.44
CA ASN A 2 55.63 7.98 -4.50
C ASN A 2 54.94 7.70 -3.16
N ARG A 3 55.61 7.99 -2.04
CA ARG A 3 55.07 7.82 -0.67
C ARG A 3 53.71 8.48 -0.47
N ARG A 4 53.46 9.58 -1.18
CA ARG A 4 52.20 10.33 -1.15
C ARG A 4 51.03 9.55 -1.76
N ASP A 5 51.27 8.79 -2.82
CA ASP A 5 50.24 7.99 -3.49
C ASP A 5 49.89 6.76 -2.63
N TRP A 6 50.88 6.23 -1.91
CA TRP A 6 50.71 5.12 -0.98
C TRP A 6 49.88 5.49 0.26
N LEU A 7 50.10 6.68 0.83
CA LEU A 7 49.31 7.18 1.96
C LEU A 7 47.88 7.55 1.55
N ARG A 8 47.68 8.06 0.33
CA ARG A 8 46.34 8.36 -0.21
C ARG A 8 45.51 7.11 -0.45
N THR A 9 46.14 6.05 -0.97
CA THR A 9 45.48 4.76 -1.22
C THR A 9 45.11 4.03 0.07
N LEU A 10 45.98 4.05 1.09
CA LEU A 10 45.64 3.49 2.41
C LEU A 10 44.56 4.29 3.15
N GLY A 11 44.62 5.62 3.11
CA GLY A 11 43.61 6.47 3.73
C GLY A 11 42.21 6.29 3.11
N GLY A 12 42.15 6.10 1.78
CA GLY A 12 40.91 5.81 1.07
C GLY A 12 40.33 4.43 1.37
N ALA A 13 41.18 3.40 1.50
CA ALA A 13 40.75 2.04 1.81
C ALA A 13 40.19 1.90 3.24
N GLY A 14 40.74 2.65 4.21
CA GLY A 14 40.26 2.63 5.60
C GLY A 14 38.86 3.21 5.78
N LEU A 15 38.47 4.21 4.98
CA LEU A 15 37.14 4.83 5.01
C LEU A 15 36.06 3.99 4.32
N ALA A 16 36.45 3.14 3.36
CA ALA A 16 35.51 2.23 2.68
C ALA A 16 35.06 1.05 3.57
N LEU A 17 35.89 0.66 4.55
CA LEU A 17 35.60 -0.44 5.48
C LEU A 17 34.77 -0.02 6.70
N THR A 18 34.64 1.29 6.96
CA THR A 18 33.87 1.83 8.10
C THR A 18 32.51 2.39 7.69
N LEU A 19 32.21 2.46 6.39
CA LEU A 19 30.85 2.71 5.93
C LEU A 19 29.99 1.53 6.39
N PRO A 20 29.03 1.74 7.30
CA PRO A 20 28.07 0.70 7.60
C PRO A 20 27.37 0.42 6.28
N THR A 21 27.58 -0.78 5.73
CA THR A 21 26.58 -1.33 4.84
C THR A 21 25.32 -1.36 5.68
N MET A 22 24.45 -0.37 5.48
CA MET A 22 23.11 -0.29 6.07
C MET A 22 22.30 -1.46 5.50
N SER A 23 22.69 -2.68 5.85
CA SER A 23 21.86 -3.85 5.76
C SER A 23 20.93 -3.73 6.96
N SER A 24 19.72 -3.23 6.73
CA SER A 24 18.64 -3.29 7.70
C SER A 24 18.25 -4.75 7.91
N ARG A 25 19.12 -5.52 8.56
CA ARG A 25 18.76 -6.83 9.06
C ARG A 25 18.07 -6.62 10.40
N VAL A 26 16.76 -6.86 10.41
CA VAL A 26 15.96 -6.90 11.62
C VAL A 26 16.38 -8.16 12.38
N PHE A 27 17.38 -8.04 13.25
CA PHE A 27 17.93 -9.14 14.06
C PHE A 27 17.09 -9.47 15.31
N ALA A 28 15.93 -8.82 15.49
CA ALA A 28 15.09 -8.95 16.69
C ALA A 28 13.67 -9.41 16.38
N LEU A 29 13.48 -10.34 15.44
CA LEU A 29 12.29 -11.18 15.47
C LEU A 29 12.59 -12.36 16.40
N PRO A 30 11.84 -12.56 17.50
CA PRO A 30 11.96 -13.80 18.27
C PRO A 30 11.77 -14.98 17.32
N ALA A 31 12.57 -16.03 17.47
CA ALA A 31 12.48 -17.24 16.66
C ALA A 31 11.02 -17.64 16.46
N GLN A 32 10.52 -17.36 15.25
CA GLN A 32 9.17 -17.56 14.74
C GLN A 32 8.12 -17.95 15.80
N ALA A 33 7.49 -16.97 16.44
CA ALA A 33 6.22 -17.18 17.12
C ALA A 33 5.14 -17.50 16.06
N ASP A 34 5.07 -18.75 15.62
CA ASP A 34 4.02 -19.40 14.80
C ASP A 34 3.35 -18.58 13.69
N ALA A 35 4.01 -17.54 13.17
CA ALA A 35 3.42 -16.59 12.25
C ALA A 35 3.09 -17.28 10.93
N ARG A 36 1.80 -17.35 10.60
CA ARG A 36 1.30 -17.87 9.33
C ARG A 36 1.02 -16.69 8.41
N PHE A 37 1.58 -16.74 7.22
CA PHE A 37 1.31 -15.78 6.16
C PHE A 37 0.32 -16.38 5.16
N LEU A 38 -0.74 -15.64 4.87
CA LEU A 38 -1.72 -15.98 3.83
C LEU A 38 -1.76 -14.83 2.82
N LEU A 39 -1.43 -15.15 1.56
CA LEU A 39 -1.63 -14.25 0.43
C LEU A 39 -2.89 -14.66 -0.32
N VAL A 40 -3.88 -13.77 -0.34
CA VAL A 40 -5.08 -13.94 -1.16
C VAL A 40 -4.96 -13.03 -2.38
N PHE A 41 -4.73 -13.62 -3.54
CA PHE A 41 -4.63 -12.90 -4.81
C PHE A 41 -5.97 -12.96 -5.56
N LEU A 42 -6.68 -11.83 -5.63
CA LEU A 42 -8.02 -11.75 -6.20
C LEU A 42 -8.00 -11.18 -7.64
N ARG A 43 -7.38 -11.90 -8.57
CA ARG A 43 -7.35 -11.48 -9.99
C ARG A 43 -8.75 -11.51 -10.61
N GLY A 44 -9.29 -10.34 -10.93
CA GLY A 44 -10.67 -10.21 -11.45
C GLY A 44 -11.75 -10.64 -10.46
N GLY A 45 -11.38 -11.05 -9.25
CA GLY A 45 -12.30 -11.51 -8.20
C GLY A 45 -12.85 -10.38 -7.36
N TYR A 46 -12.34 -9.16 -7.54
CA TYR A 46 -12.86 -7.95 -6.93
C TYR A 46 -12.49 -6.71 -7.75
N ASP A 47 -13.17 -5.63 -7.43
CA ASP A 47 -12.89 -4.30 -7.93
C ASP A 47 -12.26 -3.47 -6.80
N ALA A 48 -10.97 -3.17 -6.96
CA ALA A 48 -10.19 -2.49 -5.95
C ALA A 48 -10.73 -1.08 -5.63
N ALA A 49 -11.25 -0.37 -6.64
CA ALA A 49 -11.81 0.97 -6.46
C ALA A 49 -13.25 0.94 -5.90
N ASN A 50 -13.91 -0.22 -5.84
CA ASN A 50 -15.14 -0.38 -5.06
C ASN A 50 -14.88 -0.90 -3.65
N VAL A 51 -13.75 -1.58 -3.38
CA VAL A 51 -13.34 -1.95 -2.01
C VAL A 51 -12.81 -0.73 -1.26
N LEU A 52 -11.76 -0.09 -1.79
CA LEU A 52 -11.21 1.16 -1.29
C LEU A 52 -11.67 2.28 -2.24
N VAL A 53 -12.78 2.92 -1.86
CA VAL A 53 -13.48 3.90 -2.69
C VAL A 53 -12.77 5.26 -2.58
N PRO A 54 -12.27 5.84 -3.69
CA PRO A 54 -11.77 7.21 -3.73
C PRO A 54 -12.94 8.20 -3.75
N ALA A 55 -13.72 8.24 -2.66
CA ALA A 55 -14.99 8.95 -2.58
C ALA A 55 -14.89 10.48 -2.78
N GLY A 56 -13.71 11.07 -2.60
CA GLY A 56 -13.42 12.46 -2.93
C GLY A 56 -13.14 12.73 -4.42
N SER A 57 -12.99 11.71 -5.25
CA SER A 57 -12.61 11.85 -6.66
C SER A 57 -13.83 11.94 -7.57
N ASP A 58 -14.03 13.07 -8.25
CA ASP A 58 -15.08 13.21 -9.27
C ASP A 58 -14.85 12.29 -10.49
N PHE A 59 -13.58 12.03 -10.81
CA PHE A 59 -13.21 11.12 -11.89
C PHE A 59 -13.73 9.70 -11.63
N TYR A 60 -13.72 9.22 -10.39
CA TYR A 60 -14.28 7.90 -10.04
C TYR A 60 -15.77 7.81 -10.38
N TYR A 61 -16.57 8.85 -10.07
CA TYR A 61 -18.00 8.84 -10.40
C TYR A 61 -18.26 9.01 -11.89
N ALA A 62 -17.51 9.91 -12.55
CA ALA A 62 -17.65 10.17 -13.98
C ALA A 62 -17.27 8.94 -14.83
N SER A 63 -16.22 8.21 -14.43
CA SER A 63 -15.77 7.00 -15.13
C SER A 63 -16.61 5.76 -14.84
N ARG A 64 -17.47 5.79 -13.81
CA ARG A 64 -18.20 4.62 -13.32
C ARG A 64 -19.70 4.88 -13.08
N PRO A 65 -20.44 5.43 -14.06
CA PRO A 65 -21.79 5.94 -13.87
C PRO A 65 -22.81 4.91 -13.37
N THR A 66 -22.57 3.62 -13.62
CA THR A 66 -23.49 2.53 -13.28
C THR A 66 -23.07 1.70 -12.07
N ILE A 67 -21.81 1.80 -11.63
CA ILE A 67 -21.22 0.89 -10.63
C ILE A 67 -20.48 1.62 -9.50
N ALA A 68 -20.39 2.94 -9.54
CA ALA A 68 -19.80 3.72 -8.46
C ALA A 68 -20.55 3.50 -7.13
N ILE A 69 -19.80 3.34 -6.04
CA ILE A 69 -20.36 3.34 -4.69
C ILE A 69 -20.71 4.78 -4.32
N LYS A 70 -21.90 5.00 -3.76
CA LYS A 70 -22.36 6.32 -3.35
C LYS A 70 -21.39 6.97 -2.35
N ARG A 71 -21.27 8.30 -2.43
CA ARG A 71 -20.47 9.10 -1.48
C ARG A 71 -20.92 8.85 -0.03
N PRO A 72 -20.00 8.98 0.94
CA PRO A 72 -20.36 9.01 2.35
C PRO A 72 -21.47 10.02 2.63
N VAL A 73 -22.36 9.65 3.56
CA VAL A 73 -23.42 10.53 4.04
C VAL A 73 -22.78 11.68 4.82
N ALA A 74 -23.26 12.91 4.60
CA ALA A 74 -22.81 14.09 5.34
C ALA A 74 -23.25 14.00 6.81
N ASP A 75 -22.45 14.61 7.69
CA ASP A 75 -22.77 14.65 9.13
C ASP A 75 -24.14 15.30 9.38
N GLY A 76 -24.98 14.62 10.16
CA GLY A 76 -26.33 15.07 10.50
C GLY A 76 -27.41 14.78 9.43
N ALA A 77 -27.06 14.18 8.28
CA ALA A 77 -28.03 13.70 7.32
C ALA A 77 -28.58 12.31 7.67
N SER A 78 -29.67 11.91 6.99
CA SER A 78 -30.26 10.58 7.18
C SER A 78 -29.29 9.48 6.72
N PRO A 79 -29.13 8.38 7.47
CA PRO A 79 -28.27 7.26 7.07
C PRO A 79 -28.71 6.65 5.72
N ASP A 80 -27.75 6.32 4.86
CA ASP A 80 -27.94 5.53 3.65
C ASP A 80 -27.08 4.26 3.75
N PRO A 81 -27.68 3.06 3.87
CA PRO A 81 -26.92 1.81 3.98
C PRO A 81 -26.11 1.46 2.73
N ALA A 82 -26.38 2.12 1.59
CA ALA A 82 -25.63 1.96 0.35
C ALA A 82 -24.49 2.97 0.19
N ALA A 83 -24.34 3.93 1.10
CA ALA A 83 -23.25 4.90 1.07
C ALA A 83 -21.92 4.28 1.53
N ALA A 84 -20.82 4.75 0.94
CA ALA A 84 -19.48 4.38 1.37
C ALA A 84 -19.21 4.83 2.82
N LEU A 85 -18.43 4.04 3.55
CA LEU A 85 -18.07 4.30 4.93
C LEU A 85 -16.76 5.10 4.97
N PRO A 86 -16.72 6.33 5.49
CA PRO A 86 -15.52 7.15 5.45
C PRO A 86 -14.37 6.52 6.26
N LEU A 87 -13.16 6.51 5.70
CA LEU A 87 -11.95 5.96 6.34
C LEU A 87 -10.99 7.05 6.82
N SER A 88 -10.83 8.13 6.05
CA SER A 88 -9.98 9.28 6.39
C SER A 88 -10.57 10.60 5.87
N ALA A 89 -10.01 11.71 6.33
CA ALA A 89 -10.38 13.06 5.87
C ALA A 89 -9.99 13.31 4.40
N ASP A 90 -9.12 12.48 3.82
CA ASP A 90 -8.54 12.67 2.49
C ASP A 90 -9.47 12.16 1.36
N GLY A 91 -10.72 11.85 1.70
CA GLY A 91 -11.74 11.41 0.76
C GLY A 91 -11.70 9.92 0.43
N TRP A 92 -11.00 9.09 1.22
CA TRP A 92 -11.07 7.63 1.11
C TRP A 92 -12.23 7.07 1.92
N ALA A 93 -12.89 6.07 1.35
CA ALA A 93 -13.99 5.37 1.98
C ALA A 93 -13.95 3.87 1.68
N LEU A 94 -14.73 3.10 2.44
CA LEU A 94 -14.84 1.66 2.34
C LEU A 94 -16.21 1.28 1.80
N HIS A 95 -16.28 0.20 1.02
CA HIS A 95 -17.56 -0.37 0.60
C HIS A 95 -18.48 -0.66 1.82
N PRO A 96 -19.78 -0.31 1.79
CA PRO A 96 -20.69 -0.52 2.92
C PRO A 96 -20.78 -1.98 3.40
N VAL A 97 -20.84 -2.95 2.47
CA VAL A 97 -20.80 -4.40 2.76
C VAL A 97 -19.63 -4.83 3.66
N LEU A 98 -18.50 -4.10 3.63
CA LEU A 98 -17.32 -4.42 4.42
C LEU A 98 -17.34 -3.78 5.82
N GLY A 99 -18.41 -3.05 6.16
CA GLY A 99 -18.55 -2.36 7.45
C GLY A 99 -18.53 -3.29 8.66
N ALA A 100 -19.05 -4.52 8.52
CA ALA A 100 -19.04 -5.49 9.63
C ALA A 100 -17.71 -6.26 9.76
N THR A 101 -16.90 -6.31 8.70
CA THR A 101 -15.72 -7.20 8.63
C THR A 101 -14.41 -6.42 8.65
N MET A 102 -14.22 -5.46 7.74
CA MET A 102 -12.95 -4.76 7.54
C MET A 102 -12.88 -3.43 8.29
N LEU A 103 -13.99 -2.69 8.40
CA LEU A 103 -14.00 -1.42 9.14
C LEU A 103 -13.51 -1.57 10.59
N PRO A 104 -13.90 -2.62 11.37
CA PRO A 104 -13.40 -2.78 12.72
C PRO A 104 -11.89 -3.05 12.78
N LEU A 105 -11.32 -3.70 11.76
CA LEU A 105 -9.87 -3.93 11.66
C LEU A 105 -9.13 -2.64 11.36
N TRP A 106 -9.68 -1.80 10.48
CA TRP A 106 -9.15 -0.46 10.21
C TRP A 106 -9.14 0.41 11.47
N GLN A 107 -10.27 0.47 12.18
CA GLN A 107 -10.40 1.25 13.42
C GLN A 107 -9.43 0.80 14.52
N ARG A 108 -9.12 -0.49 14.59
CA ARG A 108 -8.12 -1.06 15.51
C ARG A 108 -6.67 -0.97 14.99
N GLN A 109 -6.45 -0.32 13.84
CA GLN A 109 -5.13 -0.23 13.19
C GLN A 109 -4.51 -1.60 12.87
N GLN A 110 -5.34 -2.60 12.59
CA GLN A 110 -4.98 -3.97 12.22
C GLN A 110 -5.10 -4.24 10.71
N LEU A 111 -5.55 -3.25 9.96
CA LEU A 111 -5.70 -3.28 8.51
C LEU A 111 -5.08 -2.01 7.93
N ALA A 112 -4.30 -2.17 6.87
CA ALA A 112 -3.79 -1.07 6.07
C ALA A 112 -4.21 -1.24 4.61
N PHE A 113 -4.58 -0.14 3.98
CA PHE A 113 -4.82 -0.09 2.55
C PHE A 113 -3.62 0.60 1.89
N ILE A 114 -3.08 -0.02 0.85
CA ILE A 114 -1.94 0.52 0.09
C ILE A 114 -2.38 0.65 -1.37
N PRO A 115 -3.04 1.77 -1.74
CA PRO A 115 -3.37 2.02 -3.13
C PRO A 115 -2.09 2.22 -3.94
N PHE A 116 -2.16 1.96 -5.24
CA PHE A 116 -1.02 2.13 -6.17
C PHE A 116 0.21 1.28 -5.81
N ALA A 117 0.03 0.20 -5.04
CA ALA A 117 1.07 -0.82 -4.88
C ALA A 117 1.27 -1.54 -6.23
N GLY A 118 2.47 -1.46 -6.79
CA GLY A 118 2.79 -2.00 -8.10
C GLY A 118 4.23 -1.74 -8.49
N THR A 119 4.58 -2.15 -9.71
CA THR A 119 5.91 -1.92 -10.28
C THR A 119 5.95 -0.54 -10.95
N SER A 120 7.16 0.00 -11.19
CA SER A 120 7.34 1.19 -12.01
C SER A 120 7.29 0.89 -13.52
N ASP A 121 7.03 -0.36 -13.90
CA ASP A 121 6.88 -0.74 -15.29
C ASP A 121 5.60 -0.13 -15.86
N MET A 122 5.76 0.60 -16.96
CA MET A 122 4.67 1.26 -17.67
C MET A 122 4.16 0.41 -18.84
N SER A 123 4.64 -0.82 -18.98
CA SER A 123 4.12 -1.76 -19.97
C SER A 123 2.63 -1.93 -19.77
N ARG A 124 1.90 -1.84 -20.87
CA ARG A 124 0.47 -2.16 -20.93
C ARG A 124 0.25 -3.64 -21.26
N SER A 125 1.33 -4.40 -21.44
CA SER A 125 1.27 -5.84 -21.66
C SER A 125 1.03 -6.55 -20.34
N HIS A 126 -0.17 -7.09 -20.22
CA HIS A 126 -0.55 -7.88 -19.08
C HIS A 126 0.35 -9.14 -18.89
N PHE A 127 0.98 -9.67 -19.95
CA PHE A 127 1.95 -10.78 -19.85
C PHE A 127 3.31 -10.32 -19.33
N GLU A 128 3.81 -9.21 -19.87
CA GLU A 128 5.12 -8.67 -19.51
C GLU A 128 5.16 -8.23 -18.05
N THR A 129 4.09 -7.61 -17.56
CA THR A 129 3.97 -7.23 -16.13
C THR A 129 3.77 -8.43 -15.20
N GLN A 130 3.51 -9.64 -15.72
CA GLN A 130 3.30 -10.85 -14.91
C GLN A 130 4.47 -11.82 -14.92
N ASP A 131 5.09 -12.02 -16.09
CA ASP A 131 6.15 -13.01 -16.29
C ASP A 131 7.57 -12.42 -16.22
N GLY A 132 7.68 -11.08 -16.13
CA GLY A 132 8.94 -10.32 -16.10
C GLY A 132 9.65 -10.27 -14.74
#